data_AF-A0A1X2G8U4-F1
#
_entry.id   AF-A0A1X2G8U4-F1
#
_cell.length_a   1.000
_cell.length_b   1.000
_cell.length_c   1.000
_cell.angle_alpha   90.00
_cell.angle_beta   90.00
_cell.angle_gamma   90.00
#
_symmetry.space_group_name_H-M   'P 1'
#
loop_
_entity.id
_entity.type
_entity.pdbx_description
1 polymer ?
#
loop_
_entity_poly.entity_id
_entity_poly.type
_entity_poly.pdbx_seq_one_letter_code
_entity_poly.pdbx_strand_id
1 'polypeptide(L)'
;MRFHAPVRGIGMCRMLAHEHLEVYLLDEYNTSKICPTCQSPTRLRPYLQVENPRPFRRAQFAFVRCWGLLRCTHCVSALAMDGLQVQGYHWNRDVLACCNMRNILLGLRSPARAVPPIYQRPQLPPPPR
;
A
#
# COMPACT_ATOMS: atom_id res chain seq x y z
N MET A 1 9.01 21.67 31.89
CA MET A 1 8.86 20.46 31.05
C MET A 1 7.90 20.77 29.93
N ARG A 2 8.29 20.59 28.66
CA ARG A 2 7.35 20.70 27.53
C ARG A 2 6.55 19.40 27.46
N PHE A 3 5.23 19.49 27.48
CA PHE A 3 4.36 18.34 27.30
C PHE A 3 4.59 17.76 25.90
N HIS A 4 5.15 16.55 25.83
CA HIS A 4 5.14 15.76 24.62
C HIS A 4 3.95 14.84 24.69
N ALA A 5 3.03 14.98 23.72
CA ALA A 5 1.95 14.03 23.58
C ALA A 5 2.55 12.61 23.43
N PRO A 6 1.99 11.60 24.11
CA PRO A 6 2.46 10.24 23.97
C PRO A 6 2.37 9.81 22.51
N VAL A 7 3.43 9.14 22.03
CA VAL A 7 3.47 8.62 20.67
C VAL A 7 2.32 7.63 20.50
N ARG A 8 1.46 7.89 19.51
CA ARG A 8 0.26 7.09 19.26
C ARG A 8 0.66 5.63 19.04
N GLY A 9 -0.01 4.72 19.75
CA GLY A 9 0.19 3.28 19.62
C GLY A 9 1.27 2.66 20.52
N ILE A 10 2.19 3.43 21.13
CA ILE A 10 3.23 2.82 21.99
C ILE A 10 2.63 2.06 23.18
N GLY A 11 1.64 2.64 23.86
CA GLY A 11 0.98 1.98 25.00
C GLY A 11 0.32 0.66 24.60
N MET A 12 -0.39 0.65 23.47
CA MET A 12 -1.02 -0.55 22.92
C MET A 12 0.02 -1.59 22.52
N CYS A 13 1.10 -1.20 21.84
CA CYS A 13 2.19 -2.12 21.47
C CYS A 13 2.84 -2.75 22.70
N ARG A 14 3.07 -1.97 23.77
CA ARG A 14 3.62 -2.47 25.04
C ARG A 14 2.67 -3.46 25.71
N MET A 15 1.37 -3.14 25.73
CA MET A 15 0.34 -4.01 26.29
C MET A 15 0.27 -5.35 25.53
N LEU A 16 0.24 -5.33 24.19
CA LEU A 16 0.21 -6.55 23.39
C LEU A 16 1.50 -7.38 23.55
N ALA A 17 2.65 -6.73 23.63
CA ALA A 17 3.92 -7.40 23.88
C ALA A 17 4.00 -8.02 25.29
N HIS A 18 3.38 -7.38 26.30
CA HIS A 18 3.24 -7.93 27.64
C HIS A 18 2.43 -9.23 27.64
N GLU A 19 1.37 -9.29 26.84
CA GLU A 19 0.58 -10.51 26.61
C GLU A 19 1.25 -11.52 25.66
N HIS A 20 2.56 -11.39 25.42
CA HIS A 20 3.37 -12.26 24.56
C HIS A 20 2.88 -12.36 23.11
N LEU A 21 2.13 -11.36 22.62
CA LEU A 21 1.74 -11.27 21.22
C LEU A 21 2.87 -10.65 20.41
N GLU A 22 3.15 -11.23 19.24
CA GLU A 22 4.07 -10.63 18.28
C GLU A 22 3.43 -9.39 17.65
N VAL A 23 4.09 -8.24 17.84
CA VAL A 23 3.62 -6.95 17.33
C VAL A 23 4.52 -6.49 16.19
N TYR A 24 3.92 -6.29 15.02
CA TYR A 24 4.61 -5.75 13.84
C TYR A 24 4.07 -4.36 13.50
N LEU A 25 4.97 -3.37 13.45
CA LEU A 25 4.63 -2.02 12.99
C LEU A 25 4.82 -1.94 11.47
N LEU A 26 3.71 -1.73 10.77
CA LEU A 26 3.69 -1.64 9.32
C LEU A 26 3.86 -0.19 8.84
N ASP A 27 4.53 -0.04 7.70
CA ASP A 27 4.52 1.18 6.92
C ASP A 27 3.22 1.24 6.09
N GLU A 28 2.19 1.84 6.69
CA GLU A 28 0.88 2.08 6.08
C GLU A 28 0.99 2.79 4.72
N TYR A 29 1.93 3.74 4.58
CA TYR A 29 2.12 4.46 3.33
C TYR A 29 2.58 3.52 2.22
N ASN A 30 3.57 2.68 2.49
CA ASN A 30 4.05 1.70 1.54
C ASN A 30 2.99 0.63 1.23
N THR A 31 2.21 0.18 2.22
CA THR A 31 1.10 -0.76 1.95
C THR A 31 0.05 -0.17 1.00
N SER A 32 -0.15 1.15 0.99
CA SER A 32 -1.12 1.83 0.11
C SER A 32 -0.50 2.39 -1.18
N LYS A 33 0.77 2.09 -1.47
CA LYS A 33 1.49 2.62 -2.65
C LYS A 33 2.22 1.56 -3.48
N ILE A 34 2.46 0.37 -2.94
CA ILE A 34 3.22 -0.68 -3.63
C ILE A 34 2.27 -1.64 -4.35
N CYS A 35 2.65 -2.06 -5.56
CA CYS A 35 1.87 -3.05 -6.30
C CYS A 35 1.93 -4.41 -5.58
N PRO A 36 0.79 -5.05 -5.23
CA PRO A 36 0.79 -6.32 -4.51
C PRO A 36 1.30 -7.49 -5.35
N THR A 37 1.31 -7.36 -6.68
CA THR A 37 1.72 -8.42 -7.60
C THR A 37 3.23 -8.40 -7.85
N CYS A 38 3.80 -7.27 -8.28
CA CYS A 38 5.23 -7.17 -8.59
C CYS A 38 6.07 -6.58 -7.47
N GLN A 39 5.45 -6.16 -6.36
CA GLN A 39 6.09 -5.57 -5.16
C GLN A 39 7.01 -4.37 -5.45
N SER A 40 6.85 -3.73 -6.61
CA SER A 40 7.67 -2.58 -7.00
C SER A 40 7.06 -1.26 -6.51
N PRO A 41 7.84 -0.40 -5.81
CA PRO A 41 7.36 0.88 -5.28
C PRO A 41 7.22 1.98 -6.34
N THR A 42 7.81 1.81 -7.53
CA THR A 42 7.87 2.86 -8.57
C THR A 42 6.91 2.63 -9.73
N ARG A 43 6.30 1.44 -9.81
CA ARG A 43 5.51 1.02 -10.98
C ARG A 43 4.00 1.30 -10.83
N LEU A 44 3.57 1.81 -9.68
CA LEU A 44 2.17 2.18 -9.43
C LEU A 44 1.92 3.63 -9.81
N ARG A 45 1.02 3.88 -10.76
CA ARG A 45 0.57 5.25 -11.07
C ARG A 45 -0.54 5.67 -10.09
N PRO A 46 -0.49 6.91 -9.58
CA PRO A 46 -1.47 7.40 -8.60
C PRO A 46 -2.82 7.83 -9.22
N TYR A 47 -2.94 7.77 -10.54
CA TYR A 47 -4.13 8.15 -11.28
C TYR A 47 -4.34 7.27 -12.52
N LEU A 48 -5.59 7.21 -12.96
CA LEU A 48 -5.99 6.68 -14.26
C LEU A 48 -6.48 7.84 -15.14
N GLN A 49 -6.16 7.80 -16.45
CA GLN A 49 -6.87 8.65 -17.41
C GLN A 49 -8.21 7.99 -17.74
N VAL A 50 -9.29 8.70 -17.42
CA VAL A 50 -10.66 8.30 -17.72
C VAL A 50 -11.29 9.31 -18.66
N GLU A 51 -12.28 8.89 -19.44
CA GLU A 51 -13.08 9.83 -20.22
C GLU A 51 -13.70 10.88 -19.28
N ASN A 52 -13.76 12.12 -19.73
CA ASN A 52 -14.28 13.19 -18.90
C ASN A 52 -15.75 12.89 -18.51
N PRO A 53 -16.05 12.76 -17.21
CA PRO A 53 -17.40 12.43 -16.75
C PRO A 53 -18.40 13.53 -17.07
N ARG A 54 -17.96 14.71 -17.49
CA ARG A 54 -18.80 15.84 -17.91
C ARG A 54 -18.88 15.87 -19.45
N PRO A 55 -19.97 15.37 -20.07
CA PRO A 55 -20.05 15.21 -21.53
C PRO A 55 -19.79 16.51 -22.30
N PHE A 56 -20.37 17.63 -21.83
CA PHE A 56 -20.20 18.95 -22.44
C PHE A 56 -18.75 19.48 -22.40
N ARG A 57 -17.87 18.92 -21.56
CA ARG A 57 -16.44 19.29 -21.52
C ARG A 57 -15.58 18.39 -22.39
N ARG A 58 -16.10 17.29 -22.96
CA ARG A 58 -15.31 16.32 -23.71
C ARG A 58 -14.71 16.89 -25.00
N ALA A 59 -15.40 17.84 -25.63
CA ALA A 59 -14.90 18.52 -26.84
C ALA A 59 -13.58 19.26 -26.60
N GLN A 60 -13.40 19.85 -25.41
CA GLN A 60 -12.19 20.58 -25.02
C GLN A 60 -11.22 19.73 -24.21
N PHE A 61 -11.74 18.84 -23.37
CA PHE A 61 -10.99 17.98 -22.45
C PHE A 61 -11.58 16.57 -22.50
N ALA A 62 -11.19 15.78 -23.49
CA ALA A 62 -11.71 14.43 -23.69
C ALA A 62 -11.41 13.49 -22.51
N PHE A 63 -10.23 13.62 -21.91
CA PHE A 63 -9.77 12.77 -20.80
C PHE A 63 -9.35 13.60 -19.59
N VAL A 64 -9.60 13.06 -18.40
CA VAL A 64 -9.20 13.65 -17.12
C VAL A 64 -8.46 12.63 -16.27
N ARG A 65 -7.62 13.11 -15.33
CA ARG A 65 -6.96 12.25 -14.34
C ARG A 65 -7.94 11.96 -13.19
N CYS A 66 -8.30 10.69 -13.02
CA CYS A 66 -8.98 10.19 -11.83
C CYS A 66 -7.92 9.83 -10.78
N TRP A 67 -7.74 10.70 -9.79
CA TRP A 67 -6.81 10.47 -8.69
C TRP A 67 -7.32 9.41 -7.72
N GLY A 68 -6.39 8.64 -7.14
CA GLY A 68 -6.74 7.59 -6.18
C GLY A 68 -7.16 6.28 -6.84
N LEU A 69 -7.39 6.26 -8.16
CA LEU A 69 -7.53 5.05 -8.94
C LEU A 69 -6.16 4.60 -9.46
N LEU A 70 -5.58 3.64 -8.77
CA LEU A 70 -4.21 3.20 -8.92
C LEU A 70 -4.10 2.06 -9.93
N ARG A 71 -3.02 2.05 -10.72
CA ARG A 71 -2.74 1.00 -11.71
C ARG A 71 -1.24 0.74 -11.80
N CYS A 72 -0.83 -0.53 -11.86
CA CYS A 72 0.56 -0.90 -12.08
C CYS A 72 0.90 -0.88 -13.58
N THR A 73 1.92 -0.13 -14.00
CA THR A 73 2.31 -0.04 -15.42
C THR A 73 2.89 -1.35 -15.95
N HIS A 74 3.59 -2.11 -15.11
CA HIS A 74 4.27 -3.33 -15.53
C HIS A 74 3.36 -4.56 -15.56
N CYS A 75 2.56 -4.77 -14.51
CA CYS A 75 1.66 -5.92 -14.44
C CYS A 75 0.58 -5.86 -15.53
N VAL A 76 0.18 -4.65 -15.92
CA VAL A 76 -0.73 -4.45 -17.05
C VAL A 76 -0.11 -4.91 -18.37
N SER A 77 1.15 -4.56 -18.62
CA SER A 77 1.84 -4.97 -19.84
C SER A 77 2.09 -6.47 -19.89
N ALA A 78 2.43 -7.09 -18.76
CA ALA A 78 2.60 -8.54 -18.68
C ALA A 78 1.28 -9.28 -18.98
N LEU A 79 0.17 -8.87 -18.36
CA LEU A 79 -1.14 -9.50 -18.55
C LEU A 79 -1.74 -9.29 -19.95
N ALA A 80 -1.39 -8.19 -20.63
CA ALA A 80 -1.81 -7.95 -22.01
C ALA A 80 -1.16 -8.92 -23.00
N MET A 81 0.01 -9.49 -22.67
CA MET A 81 0.71 -10.46 -23.52
C MET A 81 0.10 -11.87 -23.42
N ASP A 82 -0.52 -12.21 -22.29
CA ASP A 82 -1.05 -13.56 -22.01
C ASP A 82 -2.49 -13.78 -22.51
N GLY A 83 -3.07 -12.83 -23.28
CA GLY A 83 -4.41 -12.95 -23.86
C GLY A 83 -5.57 -12.97 -22.85
N LEU A 84 -5.27 -12.90 -21.55
CA LEU A 84 -6.26 -12.76 -20.49
C LEU A 84 -6.81 -11.33 -20.53
N GLN A 85 -8.14 -11.20 -20.63
CA GLN A 85 -8.84 -9.91 -20.55
C GLN A 85 -8.28 -9.11 -19.39
N VAL A 86 -7.61 -8.00 -19.72
CA VAL A 86 -7.04 -7.03 -18.78
C VAL A 86 -8.19 -6.21 -18.22
N GLN A 87 -9.15 -6.86 -17.54
CA GLN A 87 -10.06 -6.18 -16.63
C GLN A 87 -9.21 -5.77 -15.45
N GLY A 88 -8.52 -4.66 -15.68
CA GLY A 88 -7.29 -4.29 -15.01
C GLY A 88 -7.54 -4.19 -13.52
N TYR A 89 -6.60 -4.74 -12.75
CA TYR A 89 -6.52 -4.52 -11.33
C TYR A 89 -6.27 -3.03 -11.08
N HIS A 90 -7.36 -2.27 -11.05
CA HIS A 90 -7.39 -0.92 -10.56
C HIS A 90 -7.72 -1.03 -9.09
N TRP A 91 -6.92 -0.35 -8.28
CA TRP A 91 -7.13 -0.34 -6.84
C TRP A 91 -7.41 1.09 -6.42
N ASN A 92 -8.34 1.28 -5.51
CA ASN A 92 -8.19 2.43 -4.62
C ASN A 92 -7.07 2.13 -3.60
N ARG A 93 -6.66 3.13 -2.82
CA ARG A 93 -5.59 2.96 -1.82
C ARG A 93 -5.91 1.91 -0.77
N ASP A 94 -7.17 1.81 -0.36
CA ASP A 94 -7.61 0.91 0.70
C ASP A 94 -7.57 -0.55 0.25
N VAL A 95 -8.09 -0.85 -0.94
CA VAL A 95 -8.01 -2.19 -1.53
C VAL A 95 -6.56 -2.58 -1.76
N LEU A 96 -5.70 -1.65 -2.20
CA LEU A 96 -4.27 -1.92 -2.36
C LEU A 96 -3.62 -2.26 -1.01
N ALA A 97 -3.93 -1.49 0.04
CA ALA A 97 -3.46 -1.75 1.40
C ALA A 97 -3.92 -3.12 1.88
N CYS A 98 -5.20 -3.48 1.70
CA CYS A 98 -5.72 -4.80 2.03
C CYS A 98 -5.01 -5.93 1.28
N CYS A 99 -4.75 -5.77 -0.03
CA CYS A 99 -3.99 -6.75 -0.81
C CYS A 99 -2.57 -6.94 -0.26
N ASN A 100 -1.88 -5.85 0.11
CA ASN A 100 -0.55 -5.92 0.69
C ASN A 100 -0.56 -6.51 2.11
N MET A 101 -1.55 -6.17 2.94
CA MET A 101 -1.74 -6.81 4.26
C MET A 101 -1.96 -8.31 4.13
N ARG A 102 -2.74 -8.77 3.14
CA ARG A 102 -2.90 -10.20 2.84
C ARG A 102 -1.54 -10.84 2.52
N ASN A 103 -0.73 -10.21 1.67
CA ASN A 103 0.60 -10.71 1.35
C ASN A 103 1.53 -10.77 2.58
N ILE A 104 1.46 -9.77 3.46
CA ILE A 104 2.21 -9.76 4.73
C ILE A 104 1.77 -10.93 5.61
N LEU A 105 0.46 -11.15 5.79
CA LEU A 105 -0.06 -12.26 6.60
C LEU A 105 0.34 -13.63 6.02
N LEU A 106 0.35 -13.78 4.70
CA LEU A 106 0.85 -14.99 4.05
C LEU A 106 2.36 -15.18 4.28
N GLY A 107 3.15 -14.10 4.23
CA GLY A 107 4.58 -14.13 4.56
C GLY A 107 4.84 -14.50 6.02
N LEU A 108 4.03 -14.00 6.95
CA LEU A 108 4.11 -14.36 8.38
C LEU A 108 3.75 -15.83 8.65
N ARG A 109 2.94 -16.46 7.80
CA ARG A 109 2.64 -17.90 7.86
C ARG A 109 3.76 -18.78 7.27
N SER A 110 4.70 -18.19 6.54
CA SER A 110 5.84 -18.93 5.99
C SER A 110 6.85 -19.28 7.11
N PRO A 111 7.72 -20.29 6.92
CA PRO A 111 8.75 -20.65 7.90
C PRO A 111 9.69 -19.49 8.26
N ALA A 112 9.88 -18.52 7.35
CA ALA A 112 10.69 -17.34 7.60
C ALA A 112 10.03 -16.32 8.56
N ARG A 113 8.70 -16.41 8.77
CA ARG A 113 7.89 -15.57 9.67
C ARG A 113 8.28 -14.08 9.63
N ALA A 114 8.40 -13.53 8.43
CA ALA A 114 8.95 -12.20 8.23
C ALA A 114 7.97 -11.27 7.52
N VAL A 115 7.83 -10.05 8.06
CA VAL A 115 7.27 -8.91 7.31
C VAL A 115 8.32 -8.45 6.31
N PRO A 116 8.01 -8.34 5.00
CA PRO A 116 8.96 -7.83 4.03
C PRO A 116 9.51 -6.45 4.43
N PRO A 117 10.83 -6.19 4.30
CA PRO A 117 11.44 -4.94 4.75
C PRO A 117 10.78 -3.67 4.21
N ILE A 118 10.22 -3.74 3.01
CA ILE A 118 9.53 -2.63 2.37
C ILE A 118 8.26 -2.17 3.11
N TYR A 119 7.67 -3.05 3.94
CA TYR A 119 6.51 -2.75 4.77
C TYR A 119 6.87 -2.55 6.25
N GLN A 120 8.14 -2.66 6.62
CA GLN A 120 8.56 -2.41 7.99
C GLN A 120 8.73 -0.91 8.19
N ARG A 121 8.14 -0.36 9.24
CA ARG A 121 8.48 1.00 9.66
C ARG A 121 9.93 1.00 10.19
N PRO A 122 10.78 1.96 9.79
CA PRO A 122 12.10 2.11 10.38
C PRO A 122 11.98 2.22 11.90
N GLN A 123 12.65 1.32 12.61
CA GLN A 123 12.77 1.44 14.06
C GLN A 123 13.60 2.69 14.33
N LEU A 124 13.01 3.69 14.99
CA LEU A 124 13.80 4.80 15.51
C LEU A 124 14.79 4.23 16.52
N PRO A 125 16.06 4.68 16.53
CA PRO A 125 16.99 4.29 17.58
C PRO A 125 16.36 4.60 18.95
N PRO A 126 16.59 3.75 19.96
CA PRO A 126 16.08 4.03 21.30
C PRO A 126 16.60 5.41 21.75
N PRO A 127 15.78 6.21 22.46
CA PRO A 127 16.24 7.49 22.98
C PRO A 127 17.50 7.27 23.85
N PRO A 128 18.46 8.21 23.83
CA PRO A 128 19.62 8.13 24.71
C PRO A 128 19.16 8.01 26.16
N ARG A 129 19.82 7.11 26.92
CA ARG A 129 19.55 6.89 28.35
C ARG A 129 19.99 8.08 29.18
#